data_AF-A0A7V7D767-F1
#
_entry.id   AF-A0A7V7D767-F1
#
_cell.length_a   1.000
_cell.length_b   1.000
_cell.length_c   1.000
_cell.angle_alpha   90.00
_cell.angle_beta   90.00
_cell.angle_gamma   90.00
#
_symmetry.space_group_name_H-M   'P 1'
#
loop_
_entity.id
_entity.type
_entity.pdbx_description
1 polymer ?
#
loop_
_entity_poly.entity_id
_entity_poly.type
_entity_poly.pdbx_seq_one_letter_code
_entity_poly.pdbx_strand_id
1 'polypeptide(L)'
;MRKVIILLLVGVAVLGTQAYSEQTATKNSPRNLWSKEKAWRWYWKVSPLRGCNYLPRTAVNMTEMWQADTFDPKTINEELGWAEKAGYNSVRIFLPYLVWKDDPQGIKKRLNKFLTIADKHGIGSMVILFCDCAFAGREPYLGKQDEPVPGV
;
A
#
# COMPACT_ATOMS: atom_id res chain seq x y z
N MET A 1 76.91 -42.41 35.15
CA MET A 1 76.93 -43.42 34.07
C MET A 1 75.80 -43.12 33.11
N ARG A 2 76.13 -42.79 31.86
CA ARG A 2 75.19 -42.50 30.76
C ARG A 2 74.45 -43.78 30.36
N LYS A 3 73.13 -43.69 30.14
CA LYS A 3 72.40 -44.54 29.20
C LYS A 3 71.47 -43.66 28.37
N VAL A 4 71.77 -43.61 27.08
CA VAL A 4 70.93 -43.05 26.01
C VAL A 4 70.10 -44.22 25.47
N ILE A 5 68.78 -44.05 25.33
CA ILE A 5 67.94 -44.90 24.46
C ILE A 5 67.07 -43.96 23.62
N ILE A 6 67.06 -44.27 22.33
CA ILE A 6 66.42 -43.58 21.21
C ILE A 6 65.05 -44.22 20.96
N LEU A 7 64.05 -43.42 20.53
CA LEU A 7 63.05 -43.64 19.46
C LEU A 7 61.61 -43.18 19.80
N LEU A 8 61.16 -42.18 19.02
CA LEU A 8 59.91 -42.05 18.25
C LEU A 8 58.55 -42.34 18.91
N LEU A 9 57.64 -41.35 18.83
CA LEU A 9 56.38 -41.50 18.11
C LEU A 9 55.63 -40.16 17.91
N VAL A 10 55.16 -40.00 16.68
CA VAL A 10 54.36 -38.91 16.14
C VAL A 10 52.99 -38.86 16.83
N GLY A 11 52.51 -37.67 17.17
CA GLY A 11 51.15 -37.44 17.64
C GLY A 11 50.70 -36.01 17.33
N VAL A 12 50.17 -35.81 16.11
CA VAL A 12 49.45 -34.60 15.71
C VAL A 12 48.08 -34.63 16.38
N ALA A 13 47.77 -33.62 17.19
CA ALA A 13 46.40 -33.25 17.51
C ALA A 13 46.30 -31.72 17.47
N VAL A 14 45.72 -31.24 16.39
CA VAL A 14 45.38 -29.85 16.09
C VAL A 14 44.47 -29.33 17.22
N LEU A 15 45.01 -28.49 18.10
CA LEU A 15 44.21 -27.67 19.01
C LEU A 15 43.71 -26.47 18.22
N GLY A 16 42.43 -26.55 17.85
CA GLY A 16 41.72 -25.59 17.03
C GLY A 16 41.86 -24.17 17.56
N THR A 17 42.40 -23.33 16.69
CA THR A 17 42.21 -21.89 16.66
C THR A 17 40.73 -21.55 16.59
N GLN A 18 40.19 -20.86 17.59
CA GLN A 18 38.95 -20.08 17.46
C GLN A 18 38.91 -18.97 18.51
N ALA A 19 39.73 -17.95 18.29
CA ALA A 19 39.57 -16.64 18.91
C ALA A 19 39.98 -15.58 17.89
N TYR A 20 39.18 -15.45 16.83
CA TYR A 20 39.20 -14.27 15.97
C TYR A 20 37.80 -14.00 15.44
N SER A 21 37.40 -12.74 15.57
CA SER A 21 36.14 -12.13 15.15
C SER A 21 34.97 -12.25 16.15
N GLU A 22 35.00 -11.44 17.21
CA GLU A 22 33.78 -10.74 17.63
C GLU A 22 33.41 -9.78 16.50
N GLN A 23 32.77 -10.32 15.46
CA GLN A 23 32.10 -9.50 14.48
C GLN A 23 30.89 -8.91 15.18
N THR A 24 30.95 -7.60 15.36
CA THR A 24 29.86 -6.69 15.66
C THR A 24 28.69 -6.91 14.71
N ALA A 25 27.91 -7.96 14.94
CA ALA A 25 26.56 -8.05 14.43
C ALA A 25 25.73 -7.10 15.30
N THR A 26 25.70 -5.83 14.93
CA THR A 26 24.61 -4.94 15.31
C THR A 26 23.33 -5.67 14.94
N LYS A 27 22.67 -6.21 15.96
CA LYS A 27 21.40 -6.92 15.86
C LYS A 27 20.34 -5.87 15.54
N ASN A 28 20.33 -5.41 14.29
CA ASN A 28 19.22 -4.71 13.69
C ASN A 28 18.08 -5.72 13.61
N SER A 29 17.40 -5.94 14.74
CA SER A 29 16.13 -6.67 14.78
C SER A 29 15.25 -6.05 13.70
N PRO A 30 14.86 -6.80 12.66
CA PRO A 30 14.01 -6.26 11.63
C PRO A 30 12.70 -5.83 12.30
N ARG A 31 12.37 -4.54 12.21
CA ARG A 31 11.13 -3.90 12.68
C ARG A 31 9.96 -4.89 12.70
N ASN A 32 9.39 -5.20 13.88
CA ASN A 32 8.09 -5.85 14.11
C ASN A 32 7.43 -6.53 12.88
N LEU A 33 8.13 -7.45 12.23
CA LEU A 33 7.60 -8.13 11.06
C LEU A 33 6.52 -9.10 11.53
N TRP A 34 5.40 -9.14 10.82
CA TRP A 34 4.38 -10.15 11.11
C TRP A 34 4.96 -11.54 10.84
N SER A 35 4.65 -12.50 11.72
CA SER A 35 4.90 -13.90 11.40
C SER A 35 4.14 -14.28 10.13
N LYS A 36 4.63 -15.30 9.42
CA LYS A 36 4.00 -15.81 8.20
C LYS A 36 2.54 -16.20 8.47
N GLU A 37 2.28 -16.83 9.61
CA GLU A 37 0.95 -17.27 10.04
C GLU A 37 0.02 -16.07 10.28
N LYS A 38 0.52 -15.00 10.90
CA LYS A 38 -0.24 -13.76 11.11
C LYS A 38 -0.60 -13.10 9.77
N ALA A 39 0.35 -13.02 8.84
CA ALA A 39 0.11 -12.47 7.51
C ALA A 39 -0.95 -13.26 6.74
N TRP A 40 -0.84 -14.59 6.71
CA TRP A 40 -1.84 -15.45 6.06
C TRP A 40 -3.21 -15.36 6.74
N ARG A 41 -3.28 -15.38 8.08
CA ARG A 41 -4.56 -15.20 8.80
C ARG A 41 -5.24 -13.88 8.48
N TRP A 42 -4.50 -12.80 8.28
CA TRP A 42 -5.05 -11.54 7.82
C TRP A 42 -5.50 -11.62 6.36
N TYR A 43 -4.67 -12.17 5.47
CA TYR A 43 -4.99 -12.33 4.05
C TYR A 43 -6.30 -13.11 3.83
N TRP A 44 -6.48 -14.22 4.56
CA TRP A 44 -7.70 -15.03 4.49
C TRP A 44 -8.96 -14.31 4.99
N LYS A 45 -8.81 -13.32 5.88
CA LYS A 45 -9.93 -12.48 6.32
C LYS A 45 -10.33 -11.44 5.27
N VAL A 46 -9.37 -10.90 4.53
CA VAL A 46 -9.63 -9.86 3.51
C VAL A 46 -10.01 -10.45 2.15
N SER A 47 -9.84 -11.77 1.96
CA SER A 47 -10.12 -12.50 0.70
C SER A 47 -9.19 -12.06 -0.45
N PRO A 48 -9.06 -12.84 -1.55
CA PRO A 48 -8.37 -12.34 -2.73
C PRO A 48 -9.00 -11.03 -3.21
N LEU A 49 -8.18 -9.99 -3.27
CA LEU A 49 -8.60 -8.66 -3.72
C LEU A 49 -8.78 -8.69 -5.24
N ARG A 50 -9.99 -8.34 -5.68
CA ARG A 50 -10.38 -8.15 -7.06
C ARG A 50 -10.87 -6.71 -7.15
N GLY A 51 -10.08 -5.86 -7.80
CA GLY A 51 -10.33 -4.43 -7.76
C GLY A 51 -9.84 -3.67 -8.97
N CYS A 52 -10.14 -2.38 -8.96
CA CYS A 52 -9.68 -1.39 -9.94
C CYS A 52 -9.25 -0.10 -9.23
N ASN A 53 -8.50 0.75 -9.93
CA ASN A 53 -8.42 2.16 -9.57
C ASN A 53 -9.73 2.80 -10.00
N TYR A 54 -10.39 3.48 -9.07
CA TYR A 54 -11.73 3.99 -9.30
C TYR A 54 -11.70 5.52 -9.51
N LEU A 55 -12.35 5.94 -10.59
CA LEU A 55 -12.68 7.32 -10.94
C LEU A 55 -14.07 7.26 -11.58
N PRO A 56 -15.07 8.04 -11.11
CA PRO A 56 -16.40 7.97 -11.67
C PRO A 56 -16.42 8.52 -13.10
N ARG A 57 -17.33 8.04 -13.95
CA ARG A 57 -17.46 8.53 -15.34
C ARG A 57 -17.76 10.04 -15.46
N THR A 58 -18.16 10.67 -14.36
CA THR A 58 -18.45 12.10 -14.25
C THR A 58 -17.23 12.95 -13.88
N ALA A 59 -16.04 12.35 -13.75
CA ALA A 59 -14.82 13.05 -13.39
C ALA A 59 -13.69 12.67 -14.34
N VAL A 60 -12.98 13.68 -14.86
CA VAL A 60 -11.79 13.48 -15.70
C VAL A 60 -10.55 13.15 -14.88
N ASN A 61 -10.53 13.54 -13.59
CA ASN A 61 -9.43 13.30 -12.68
C ASN A 61 -9.88 13.28 -11.21
N MET A 62 -8.93 12.96 -10.31
CA MET A 62 -9.20 12.82 -8.88
C MET A 62 -9.59 14.15 -8.22
N THR A 63 -9.08 15.28 -8.72
CA THR A 63 -9.48 16.61 -8.23
C THR A 63 -10.96 16.85 -8.50
N GLU A 64 -11.42 16.60 -9.73
CA GLU A 64 -12.83 16.72 -10.09
C GLU A 64 -13.71 15.76 -9.28
N MET A 65 -13.27 14.52 -9.06
CA MET A 65 -14.04 13.57 -8.26
C MET A 65 -14.33 14.09 -6.84
N TRP A 66 -13.38 14.79 -6.20
CA TRP A 66 -13.46 15.10 -4.77
C TRP A 66 -13.91 16.53 -4.42
N GLN A 67 -14.07 17.42 -5.39
CA GLN A 67 -14.57 18.78 -5.14
C GLN A 67 -16.06 18.78 -4.77
N ALA A 68 -16.48 19.80 -4.01
CA ALA A 68 -17.86 19.88 -3.52
C ALA A 68 -18.89 19.97 -4.65
N ASP A 69 -18.58 20.75 -5.69
CA ASP A 69 -19.50 21.05 -6.79
C ASP A 69 -19.69 19.88 -7.76
N THR A 70 -18.73 18.95 -7.79
CA THR A 70 -18.65 17.87 -8.79
C THR A 70 -18.72 16.46 -8.19
N PHE A 71 -18.69 16.33 -6.86
CA PHE A 71 -18.86 15.04 -6.19
C PHE A 71 -20.26 14.47 -6.43
N ASP A 72 -20.34 13.40 -7.23
CA ASP A 72 -21.61 12.76 -7.62
C ASP A 72 -21.82 11.40 -6.92
N PRO A 73 -22.44 11.37 -5.72
CA PRO A 73 -22.70 10.12 -5.01
C PRO A 73 -23.71 9.21 -5.71
N LYS A 74 -24.56 9.74 -6.60
CA LYS A 74 -25.55 8.93 -7.32
C LYS A 74 -24.86 8.05 -8.35
N THR A 75 -23.98 8.65 -9.16
CA THR A 75 -23.16 7.91 -10.13
C THR A 75 -22.23 6.93 -9.42
N ILE A 76 -21.61 7.32 -8.31
CA ILE A 76 -20.76 6.41 -7.52
C ILE A 76 -21.54 5.18 -7.05
N ASN A 77 -22.76 5.35 -6.55
CA ASN A 77 -23.60 4.22 -6.14
C ASN A 77 -23.98 3.31 -7.33
N GLU A 78 -24.25 3.87 -8.50
CA GLU A 78 -24.54 3.07 -9.68
C GLU A 78 -23.33 2.23 -10.11
N GLU A 79 -22.17 2.86 -10.23
CA GLU A 79 -20.95 2.21 -10.72
C GLU A 79 -20.39 1.17 -9.76
N LEU A 80 -20.43 1.43 -8.44
CA LEU A 80 -20.07 0.42 -7.45
C LEU A 80 -21.06 -0.76 -7.43
N GLY A 81 -22.33 -0.52 -7.77
CA GLY A 81 -23.31 -1.59 -8.00
C GLY A 81 -23.01 -2.41 -9.27
N TRP A 82 -22.43 -1.83 -10.31
CA TRP A 82 -21.93 -2.59 -11.46
C TRP A 82 -20.67 -3.41 -11.10
N ALA A 83 -19.76 -2.82 -10.32
CA ALA A 83 -18.55 -3.50 -9.86
C ALA A 83 -18.90 -4.74 -9.00
N GLU A 84 -19.86 -4.59 -8.08
CA GLU A 84 -20.41 -5.69 -7.28
C GLU A 84 -20.93 -6.83 -8.19
N LYS A 85 -21.79 -6.51 -9.16
CA LYS A 85 -22.36 -7.50 -10.10
C LYS A 85 -21.30 -8.19 -10.96
N ALA A 86 -20.21 -7.48 -11.29
CA ALA A 86 -19.08 -8.04 -12.01
C ALA A 86 -18.13 -8.88 -11.12
N GLY A 87 -18.36 -8.94 -9.81
CA GLY A 87 -17.58 -9.75 -8.87
C GLY A 87 -16.33 -9.07 -8.30
N TYR A 88 -16.21 -7.74 -8.46
CA TYR A 88 -15.21 -6.96 -7.73
C TYR A 88 -15.56 -6.88 -6.24
N ASN A 89 -14.54 -6.78 -5.38
CA ASN A 89 -14.70 -6.63 -3.93
C ASN A 89 -13.84 -5.50 -3.35
N SER A 90 -13.12 -4.76 -4.20
CA SER A 90 -12.26 -3.68 -3.76
C SER A 90 -12.10 -2.59 -4.81
N VAL A 91 -11.88 -1.36 -4.36
CA VAL A 91 -11.47 -0.24 -5.20
C VAL A 91 -10.32 0.52 -4.56
N ARG A 92 -9.46 1.09 -5.40
CA ARG A 92 -8.41 2.03 -4.98
C ARG A 92 -8.83 3.43 -5.36
N ILE A 93 -8.90 4.32 -4.37
CA ILE A 93 -9.26 5.73 -4.53
C ILE A 93 -8.14 6.64 -4.03
N PHE A 94 -8.02 7.80 -4.63
CA PHE A 94 -6.97 8.77 -4.33
C PHE A 94 -7.60 10.03 -3.78
N LEU A 95 -7.18 10.43 -2.58
CA LEU A 95 -7.68 11.61 -1.91
C LEU A 95 -6.70 12.77 -2.18
N PRO A 96 -7.04 13.78 -3.01
CA PRO A 96 -6.08 14.79 -3.42
C PRO A 96 -5.68 15.70 -2.27
N TYR A 97 -4.38 15.96 -2.12
CA TYR A 97 -3.89 16.90 -1.10
C TYR A 97 -4.50 18.31 -1.29
N LEU A 98 -4.57 18.78 -2.54
CA LEU A 98 -5.08 20.10 -2.87
C LEU A 98 -6.53 20.31 -2.41
N VAL A 99 -7.41 19.34 -2.67
CA VAL A 99 -8.82 19.41 -2.24
C VAL A 99 -8.93 19.32 -0.73
N TRP A 100 -8.09 18.51 -0.07
CA TRP A 100 -8.06 18.46 1.39
C TRP A 100 -7.58 19.77 2.01
N LYS A 101 -6.58 20.42 1.41
CA LYS A 101 -6.03 21.69 1.88
C LYS A 101 -7.07 22.81 1.82
N ASP A 102 -7.91 22.82 0.79
CA ASP A 102 -8.96 23.80 0.56
C ASP A 102 -10.20 23.59 1.45
N ASP A 103 -10.73 22.36 1.46
CA ASP A 103 -11.94 22.00 2.23
C ASP A 103 -11.75 20.72 3.05
N PRO A 104 -11.00 20.78 4.17
CA PRO A 104 -10.68 19.60 4.98
C PRO A 104 -11.92 18.92 5.59
N GLN A 105 -12.97 19.69 5.89
CA GLN A 105 -14.18 19.15 6.52
C GLN A 105 -15.14 18.57 5.50
N GLY A 106 -15.35 19.25 4.37
CA GLY A 106 -16.20 18.72 3.32
C GLY A 106 -15.59 17.51 2.64
N ILE A 107 -14.27 17.45 2.43
CA ILE A 107 -13.66 16.24 1.84
C ILE A 107 -13.83 15.02 2.76
N LYS A 108 -13.77 15.20 4.10
CA LYS A 108 -14.08 14.13 5.06
C LYS A 108 -15.53 13.69 4.97
N LYS A 109 -16.48 14.62 4.84
CA LYS A 109 -17.91 14.29 4.64
C LYS A 109 -18.13 13.51 3.35
N ARG A 110 -17.49 13.92 2.24
CA ARG A 110 -17.54 13.23 0.95
C ARG A 110 -16.89 11.85 1.04
N LEU A 111 -15.76 11.71 1.72
CA LEU A 111 -15.10 10.42 1.94
C LEU A 111 -15.99 9.49 2.76
N ASN A 112 -16.61 9.98 3.84
CA ASN A 112 -17.58 9.19 4.60
C ASN A 112 -18.75 8.75 3.71
N LYS A 113 -19.29 9.64 2.88
CA LYS A 113 -20.37 9.30 1.96
C LYS A 113 -19.95 8.23 0.95
N PHE A 114 -18.75 8.33 0.38
CA PHE A 114 -18.17 7.32 -0.51
C PHE A 114 -18.05 5.97 0.20
N LEU A 115 -17.46 5.95 1.40
CA LEU A 115 -17.27 4.71 2.17
C LEU A 115 -18.60 4.06 2.54
N THR A 116 -19.64 4.84 2.88
CA THR A 116 -20.99 4.31 3.10
C THR A 116 -21.57 3.65 1.84
N ILE A 117 -21.34 4.24 0.67
CA ILE A 117 -21.80 3.65 -0.60
C ILE A 117 -21.00 2.38 -0.92
N ALA A 118 -19.68 2.38 -0.73
CA ALA A 118 -18.85 1.22 -1.00
C ALA A 118 -19.23 0.04 -0.09
N ASP A 119 -19.46 0.30 1.20
CA ASP A 119 -19.93 -0.69 2.18
C ASP A 119 -21.27 -1.31 1.78
N LYS A 120 -22.23 -0.49 1.33
CA LYS A 120 -23.52 -0.96 0.80
C LYS A 120 -23.38 -1.98 -0.33
N HIS A 121 -22.32 -1.89 -1.14
CA HIS A 121 -22.03 -2.78 -2.26
C HIS A 121 -21.01 -3.88 -1.92
N GLY A 122 -20.61 -4.03 -0.65
CA GLY A 122 -19.61 -5.00 -0.23
C GLY A 122 -18.21 -4.73 -0.80
N ILE A 123 -17.91 -3.48 -1.16
CA ILE A 123 -16.65 -3.06 -1.78
C ILE A 123 -15.72 -2.45 -0.73
N GLY A 124 -14.58 -3.11 -0.48
CA GLY A 124 -13.49 -2.54 0.32
C GLY A 124 -12.81 -1.37 -0.39
N SER A 125 -12.34 -0.38 0.37
CA SER A 125 -11.70 0.82 -0.18
C SER A 125 -10.25 0.95 0.28
N MET A 126 -9.30 0.94 -0.67
CA MET A 126 -7.91 1.33 -0.44
C MET A 126 -7.78 2.84 -0.68
N VAL A 127 -7.68 3.60 0.41
CA VAL A 127 -7.55 5.06 0.34
C VAL A 127 -6.09 5.47 0.26
N ILE A 128 -5.71 6.14 -0.83
CA ILE A 128 -4.40 6.77 -0.98
C ILE A 128 -4.51 8.20 -0.52
N LEU A 129 -3.98 8.47 0.68
CA LEU A 129 -4.07 9.77 1.32
C LEU A 129 -3.14 10.79 0.65
N PHE A 130 -3.66 12.00 0.46
CA PHE A 130 -2.90 13.17 0.02
C PHE A 130 -2.12 12.93 -1.27
N CYS A 131 -2.77 12.27 -2.23
CA CYS A 131 -2.21 12.08 -3.55
C CYS A 131 -2.04 13.43 -4.26
N ASP A 132 -0.86 13.68 -4.78
CA ASP A 132 -0.48 14.87 -5.54
C ASP A 132 -0.10 14.53 -6.99
N CYS A 133 -0.30 13.27 -7.41
CA CYS A 133 0.00 12.84 -8.76
C CYS A 133 -0.90 13.55 -9.78
N ALA A 134 -0.32 14.42 -10.61
CA ALA A 134 -0.97 15.09 -11.73
C ALA A 134 -0.37 14.59 -13.06
N PHE A 135 -1.17 13.92 -13.89
CA PHE A 135 -0.72 13.27 -15.13
C PHE A 135 -0.97 14.09 -16.41
N ALA A 136 -1.21 15.40 -16.29
CA ALA A 136 -1.64 16.26 -17.40
C ALA A 136 -0.61 17.34 -17.81
N GLY A 137 0.66 17.20 -17.39
CA GLY A 137 1.71 18.18 -17.69
C GLY A 137 1.50 19.56 -17.05
N ARG A 138 0.58 19.66 -16.09
CA ARG A 138 0.26 20.86 -15.31
C ARG A 138 0.18 20.51 -13.83
N GLU A 139 0.48 21.51 -13.00
CA GLU A 139 0.21 21.44 -11.57
C GLU A 139 -1.29 21.26 -11.32
N PRO A 140 -1.69 20.48 -10.30
CA PRO A 140 -3.09 20.31 -9.95
C PRO A 140 -3.68 21.65 -9.48
N TYR A 141 -4.92 21.92 -9.86
CA TYR A 141 -5.61 23.18 -9.55
C TYR A 141 -7.09 22.93 -9.20
N LEU A 142 -7.67 23.82 -8.39
CA LEU A 142 -9.09 23.78 -7.99
C LEU A 142 -9.98 24.43 -9.06
N GLY A 143 -11.28 24.14 -8.99
CA GLY A 143 -12.29 24.59 -9.94
C GLY A 143 -12.52 23.59 -11.06
N LYS A 144 -13.16 24.08 -12.14
CA LYS A 144 -13.48 23.28 -13.33
C LYS A 144 -12.21 22.69 -13.92
N GLN A 145 -12.16 21.36 -14.07
CA GLN A 145 -11.04 20.68 -14.70
C GLN A 145 -11.15 20.77 -16.24
N ASP A 146 -10.04 20.51 -16.93
CA ASP A 146 -10.03 20.51 -18.38
C ASP A 146 -10.95 19.43 -18.96
N GLU A 147 -11.56 19.72 -20.11
CA GLU A 147 -12.34 18.73 -20.84
C GLU A 147 -11.44 17.58 -21.32
N PRO A 148 -11.98 16.35 -21.45
CA PRO A 148 -11.26 15.25 -22.07
C PRO A 148 -10.74 15.63 -23.46
N VAL A 149 -9.52 15.19 -23.78
CA VAL A 149 -8.94 15.39 -25.12
C VAL A 149 -9.42 14.25 -26.03
N PRO A 150 -10.15 14.54 -27.13
CA PRO A 150 -10.62 13.48 -28.01
C PRO A 150 -9.47 12.65 -28.59
N GLY A 151 -9.56 11.32 -28.46
CA GLY A 151 -8.60 10.37 -29.04
C GLY A 151 -7.36 10.07 -28.19
N VAL A 152 -7.33 10.53 -26.93
CA VAL A 152 -6.30 10.22 -25.92
C VAL A 152 -6.88 9.32 -24.84
#